data_AF-A0A4Y2HGJ9-F1
#
_entry.id   AF-A0A4Y2HGJ9-F1
#
_cell.length_a   1.000
_cell.length_b   1.000
_cell.length_c   1.000
_cell.angle_alpha   90.00
_cell.angle_beta   90.00
_cell.angle_gamma   90.00
#
_symmetry.space_group_name_H-M   'P 1'
#
loop_
_entity.id
_entity.type
_entity.pdbx_description
1 polymer ?
#
loop_
_entity_poly.entity_id
_entity_poly.type
_entity_poly.pdbx_seq_one_letter_code
_entity_poly.pdbx_strand_id
1 'polypeptide(L)'
;MIQGLVSNSALNGEFKKNPFDFKNYNLSYISLSVNGVQITMSAYTPSYKNDLFARNYLNLFTNLAQHNTNVTLQEYKDNTCLYVFELTQVFPASDPFMNVARSGGI
;
A
#
# COMPACT_ATOMS: atom_id res chain seq x y z
N MET A 1 0.75 5.25 -5.71
CA MET A 1 1.97 5.09 -4.90
C MET A 1 1.98 3.69 -4.31
N ILE A 2 3.13 3.03 -4.30
CA ILE A 2 3.32 1.69 -3.73
C ILE A 2 4.34 1.82 -2.60
N GLN A 3 4.08 1.20 -1.46
CA GLN A 3 4.97 1.18 -0.31
C GLN A 3 5.24 -0.26 0.14
N GLY A 4 6.49 -0.58 0.40
CA GLY A 4 6.92 -1.87 0.94
C GLY A 4 7.90 -1.66 2.08
N LEU A 5 7.87 -2.55 3.07
CA LEU A 5 8.81 -2.53 4.19
C LEU A 5 9.87 -3.60 3.99
N VAL A 6 11.12 -3.23 4.24
CA VAL A 6 12.26 -4.13 4.08
C VAL A 6 13.27 -3.89 5.21
N SER A 7 14.06 -4.91 5.52
CA SER A 7 15.09 -4.79 6.56
C SER A 7 16.19 -3.83 6.12
N ASN A 8 16.71 -3.02 7.05
CA ASN A 8 17.84 -2.13 6.80
C ASN A 8 19.05 -2.86 6.19
N SER A 9 19.33 -4.08 6.66
CA SER A 9 20.39 -4.92 6.11
C SER A 9 20.18 -5.31 4.65
N ALA A 10 18.95 -5.66 4.26
CA ALA A 10 18.65 -6.03 2.87
C ALA A 10 18.70 -4.81 1.97
N LEU A 11 18.21 -3.66 2.45
CA LEU A 11 18.33 -2.37 1.77
C LEU A 11 19.80 -1.96 1.55
N ASN A 12 20.66 -2.18 2.54
CA ASN A 12 22.10 -1.89 2.46
C ASN A 12 22.91 -2.96 1.72
N GLY A 13 22.25 -3.97 1.11
CA GLY A 13 22.91 -4.96 0.26
C GLY A 13 23.67 -6.06 1.00
N GLU A 14 23.22 -6.47 2.20
CA GLU A 14 23.77 -7.66 2.85
C GLU A 14 23.64 -8.87 1.90
N PHE A 15 24.77 -9.49 1.55
CA PHE A 15 24.88 -10.48 0.47
C PHE A 15 23.86 -11.64 0.53
N LYS A 16 23.47 -12.05 1.75
CA LYS A 16 22.52 -13.16 1.97
C LYS A 16 21.06 -12.72 2.03
N LYS A 17 20.73 -11.45 1.78
CA LYS A 17 19.38 -10.91 1.92
C LYS A 17 18.88 -10.33 0.61
N ASN A 18 17.57 -10.44 0.40
CA ASN A 18 16.89 -9.93 -0.79
C ASN A 18 16.22 -8.58 -0.46
N PRO A 19 16.55 -7.47 -1.15
CA PRO A 19 15.88 -6.17 -0.95
C PRO A 19 14.43 -6.14 -1.43
N PHE A 20 13.97 -7.17 -2.15
CA PHE A 20 12.58 -7.32 -2.60
C PHE A 20 11.76 -8.30 -1.74
N ASP A 21 12.31 -8.75 -0.60
CA ASP A 21 11.57 -9.53 0.41
C ASP A 21 10.78 -8.57 1.32
N PHE A 22 9.61 -8.15 0.83
CA PHE A 22 8.75 -7.17 1.49
C PHE A 22 7.91 -7.83 2.58
N LYS A 23 8.30 -7.63 3.84
CA LYS A 23 7.64 -8.24 4.99
C LYS A 23 6.59 -7.30 5.59
N ASN A 24 5.62 -7.90 6.26
CA ASN A 24 4.59 -7.16 6.97
C ASN A 24 5.09 -6.48 8.27
N TYR A 25 6.17 -6.98 8.88
CA TYR A 25 6.73 -6.53 10.17
C TYR A 25 5.69 -6.36 11.31
N ASN A 26 4.57 -7.07 11.23
CA ASN A 26 3.41 -6.91 12.10
C ASN A 26 2.95 -5.44 12.18
N LEU A 27 3.01 -4.71 11.06
CA LEU A 27 2.49 -3.35 10.95
C LEU A 27 1.01 -3.34 11.33
N SER A 28 0.64 -2.44 12.24
CA SER A 28 -0.72 -2.33 12.78
C SER A 28 -1.58 -1.28 12.07
N TYR A 29 -0.93 -0.28 11.46
CA TYR A 29 -1.60 0.89 10.88
C TYR A 29 -0.71 1.55 9.82
N ILE A 30 -1.29 1.91 8.68
CA ILE A 30 -0.67 2.80 7.70
C ILE A 30 -1.73 3.66 7.01
N SER A 31 -1.44 4.95 6.89
CA SER A 31 -2.28 5.92 6.19
C SER A 31 -1.42 6.88 5.37
N LEU A 32 -2.06 7.52 4.39
CA LEU A 32 -1.44 8.54 3.57
C LEU A 32 -2.29 9.81 3.62
N SER A 33 -1.64 10.92 3.96
CA SER A 33 -2.26 12.24 3.99
C SER A 33 -1.45 13.25 3.19
N VAL A 34 -2.13 14.18 2.51
CA VAL A 34 -1.54 15.34 1.85
C VAL A 34 -2.11 16.59 2.51
N ASN A 35 -1.24 17.46 3.02
CA ASN A 35 -1.62 18.69 3.73
C ASN A 35 -2.61 18.45 4.89
N GLY A 36 -2.44 17.35 5.64
CA GLY A 36 -3.31 16.98 6.75
C GLY A 36 -4.64 16.32 6.33
N VAL A 37 -4.94 16.22 5.03
CA VAL A 37 -6.13 15.53 4.51
C VAL A 37 -5.76 14.11 4.10
N GLN A 38 -6.46 13.13 4.64
CA GLN A 38 -6.23 11.73 4.31
C GLN A 38 -6.72 11.42 2.88
N ILE A 39 -5.88 10.78 2.07
CA ILE A 39 -6.22 10.40 0.68
C ILE A 39 -7.11 9.15 0.64
N THR A 40 -6.90 8.21 1.57
CA THR A 40 -7.78 7.03 1.69
C THR A 40 -8.90 7.31 2.68
N MET A 41 -10.17 7.03 2.31
CA MET A 41 -11.33 7.16 3.23
C MET A 41 -11.14 6.42 4.56
N SER A 42 -10.32 5.36 4.56
CA SER A 42 -9.87 4.70 5.78
C SER A 42 -8.42 4.25 5.65
N ALA A 43 -7.70 4.31 6.77
CA ALA A 43 -6.37 3.73 6.88
C ALA A 43 -6.42 2.21 6.71
N TYR A 44 -5.28 1.61 6.37
CA TYR A 44 -5.12 0.17 6.47
C TYR A 44 -4.76 -0.19 7.90
N THR A 45 -5.50 -1.15 8.47
CA THR A 45 -5.30 -1.65 9.84
C THR A 45 -5.21 -3.18 9.85
N PRO A 46 -4.19 -3.78 9.20
CA PRO A 46 -4.06 -5.23 9.17
C PRO A 46 -3.75 -5.81 10.55
N SER A 47 -4.17 -7.05 10.78
CA SER A 47 -3.63 -7.91 11.83
C SER A 47 -3.10 -9.19 11.21
N TYR A 48 -1.79 -9.27 11.01
CA TYR A 48 -1.12 -10.45 10.44
C TYR A 48 -1.08 -11.64 11.41
N LYS A 49 -1.21 -11.38 12.72
CA LYS A 49 -1.33 -12.42 13.75
C LYS A 49 -2.70 -13.11 13.73
N ASN A 50 -3.75 -12.38 13.35
CA ASN A 50 -5.13 -12.88 13.33
C ASN A 50 -5.63 -13.15 11.91
N ASP A 51 -4.74 -13.13 10.91
CA ASP A 51 -5.06 -13.28 9.48
C ASP A 51 -6.08 -12.26 8.91
N LEU A 52 -6.13 -11.07 9.51
CA LEU A 52 -6.99 -9.96 9.09
C LEU A 52 -6.22 -8.98 8.21
N PHE A 53 -5.86 -9.39 6.99
CA PHE A 53 -5.14 -8.54 6.03
C PHE A 53 -5.63 -8.65 4.58
N ALA A 54 -6.72 -9.40 4.33
CA ALA A 54 -7.27 -9.65 2.99
C ALA A 54 -7.57 -8.35 2.21
N ARG A 55 -8.01 -7.29 2.89
CA ARG A 55 -8.22 -5.98 2.25
C ARG A 55 -6.95 -5.47 1.55
N ASN A 56 -5.80 -5.56 2.21
CA ASN A 56 -4.53 -5.06 1.66
C ASN A 56 -4.07 -5.93 0.49
N TYR A 57 -4.25 -7.26 0.62
CA TYR A 57 -3.98 -8.20 -0.46
C TYR A 57 -4.83 -7.90 -1.70
N LEU A 58 -6.15 -7.78 -1.56
CA LEU A 58 -7.04 -7.46 -2.70
C LEU A 58 -6.69 -6.12 -3.34
N ASN A 59 -6.38 -5.13 -2.51
CA ASN A 59 -6.03 -3.79 -2.95
C ASN A 59 -4.79 -3.75 -3.86
N LEU A 60 -3.83 -4.66 -3.65
CA LEU A 60 -2.67 -4.83 -4.52
C LEU A 60 -3.08 -5.04 -6.00
N PHE A 61 -4.04 -5.92 -6.25
CA PHE A 61 -4.48 -6.25 -7.61
C PHE A 61 -5.42 -5.20 -8.18
N THR A 62 -6.35 -4.70 -7.35
CA THR A 62 -7.32 -3.69 -7.79
C THR A 62 -6.64 -2.41 -8.24
N ASN A 63 -5.67 -1.89 -7.49
CA ASN A 63 -5.04 -0.60 -7.79
C ASN A 63 -3.86 -0.69 -8.76
N LEU A 64 -3.31 -1.87 -9.00
CA LEU A 64 -2.32 -2.08 -10.06
C LEU A 64 -2.94 -2.47 -11.40
N ALA A 65 -4.28 -2.66 -11.46
CA ALA A 65 -4.98 -3.21 -12.62
C ALA A 65 -4.34 -4.53 -13.12
N GLN A 66 -3.79 -5.32 -12.20
CA GLN A 66 -2.94 -6.45 -12.51
C GLN A 66 -3.50 -7.68 -11.83
N HIS A 67 -4.21 -8.51 -12.59
CA HIS A 67 -4.93 -9.67 -12.08
C HIS A 67 -4.15 -10.99 -12.21
N ASN A 68 -2.98 -10.96 -12.86
CA ASN A 68 -2.24 -12.15 -13.29
C ASN A 68 -0.87 -12.31 -12.61
N THR A 69 -0.67 -11.77 -11.40
CA THR A 69 0.65 -11.81 -10.75
C THR A 69 0.95 -13.14 -10.02
N ASN A 70 0.02 -14.11 -10.02
CA ASN A 70 0.13 -15.41 -9.33
C ASN A 70 0.50 -15.35 -7.83
N VAL A 71 0.50 -14.16 -7.22
CA VAL A 71 0.79 -13.97 -5.80
C VAL A 71 -0.40 -14.49 -4.99
N THR A 72 -0.16 -15.51 -4.18
CA THR A 72 -1.14 -16.05 -3.23
C THR A 72 -1.29 -15.15 -2.00
N LEU A 73 -2.37 -15.33 -1.26
CA LEU A 73 -2.59 -14.63 0.01
C LEU A 73 -1.43 -14.88 1.01
N GLN A 74 -0.86 -16.08 1.00
CA GLN A 74 0.25 -16.46 1.88
C GLN A 74 1.56 -15.80 1.44
N GLU A 75 1.87 -15.81 0.15
CA GLU A 75 3.06 -15.11 -0.38
C GLU A 75 2.98 -13.60 -0.10
N TYR A 76 1.80 -12.99 -0.24
CA TYR A 76 1.59 -11.61 0.16
C TYR A 76 1.93 -11.35 1.63
N LYS A 77 1.51 -12.25 2.53
CA LYS A 77 1.82 -12.14 3.96
C LYS A 77 3.32 -12.25 4.24
N ASP A 78 4.00 -13.16 3.54
CA ASP A 78 5.35 -13.58 3.90
C ASP A 78 6.45 -12.75 3.24
N ASN A 79 6.30 -12.37 1.97
CA ASN A 79 7.39 -11.78 1.18
C ASN A 79 6.97 -10.73 0.14
N THR A 80 5.66 -10.56 -0.13
CA THR A 80 5.15 -9.60 -1.12
C THR A 80 4.19 -8.59 -0.50
N CYS A 81 4.47 -8.17 0.74
CA CYS A 81 3.60 -7.26 1.50
C CYS A 81 3.76 -5.81 1.03
N LEU A 82 3.05 -5.49 -0.05
CA LEU A 82 3.00 -4.16 -0.65
C LEU A 82 1.68 -3.47 -0.31
N TYR A 83 1.75 -2.19 0.02
CA TYR A 83 0.62 -1.32 0.27
C TYR A 83 0.45 -0.35 -0.90
N VAL A 84 -0.70 -0.42 -1.56
CA VAL A 84 -1.00 0.44 -2.70
C VAL A 84 -1.94 1.56 -2.26
N PHE A 85 -1.53 2.78 -2.57
CA PHE A 85 -2.31 4.00 -2.41
C PHE A 85 -2.58 4.57 -3.78
N GLU A 86 -3.84 4.50 -4.23
CA GLU A 86 -4.25 5.17 -5.45
C GLU A 86 -4.23 6.69 -5.24
N LEU A 87 -3.45 7.40 -6.07
CA LEU A 87 -3.31 8.86 -6.00
C LEU A 87 -3.84 9.56 -7.25
N THR A 88 -4.43 8.80 -8.17
CA THR A 88 -5.00 9.33 -9.40
C THR A 88 -6.13 10.30 -9.03
N GLN A 89 -6.03 11.54 -9.51
CA GLN A 89 -7.10 12.53 -9.36
C GLN A 89 -8.34 12.02 -10.09
N VAL A 90 -9.42 11.77 -9.35
CA VAL A 90 -10.72 11.59 -9.97
C VAL A 90 -11.31 12.98 -10.14
N PHE A 91 -11.12 13.63 -11.29
CA PHE A 91 -11.90 14.82 -11.62
C PHE A 91 -13.39 14.44 -11.57
N PRO A 92 -14.21 14.96 -10.63
CA PRO A 92 -15.62 14.68 -10.64
C PRO A 92 -16.26 15.74 -11.51
N ALA A 93 -16.87 15.34 -12.62
CA ALA A 93 -17.96 16.14 -13.15
C ALA A 93 -19.16 16.14 -12.17
N SER A 94 -19.23 15.23 -11.17
CA SER A 94 -20.46 15.11 -10.37
C SER A 94 -20.46 14.32 -9.04
N ASP A 95 -19.35 13.90 -8.40
CA ASP A 95 -19.43 13.08 -7.16
C ASP A 95 -18.53 13.50 -5.98
N PRO A 96 -18.93 13.22 -4.71
CA PRO A 96 -18.44 13.84 -3.47
C PRO A 96 -17.12 13.24 -2.96
N PHE A 97 -16.42 12.47 -3.80
CA PHE A 97 -15.15 11.85 -3.42
C PHE A 97 -14.08 12.94 -3.37
N MET A 98 -13.69 13.28 -2.15
CA MET A 98 -12.73 14.31 -1.77
C MET A 98 -11.51 14.35 -2.70
N ASN A 99 -11.51 15.31 -3.61
CA ASN A 99 -10.29 15.75 -4.27
C ASN A 99 -9.59 16.69 -3.30
N VAL A 100 -8.38 16.33 -2.88
CA VAL A 100 -7.48 17.30 -2.25
C VAL A 100 -7.06 18.28 -3.35
N ALA A 101 -7.79 19.40 -3.45
CA ALA A 101 -7.44 20.48 -4.34
C ALA A 101 -6.03 20.99 -3.96
N ARG A 102 -5.10 20.96 -4.92
CA ARG A 102 -3.78 21.57 -4.76
C ARG A 102 -3.91 23.05 -5.06
N SER A 103 -3.79 23.93 -4.06
CA SER A 103 -3.59 25.35 -4.30
C SER A 103 -2.12 25.57 -4.67
N GLY A 104 -1.86 25.93 -5.93
CA GLY A 104 -0.51 26.20 -6.42
C GLY A 104 -0.37 25.85 -7.90
N GLY A 105 -1.01 26.63 -8.76
CA GLY A 105 -0.68 26.73 -10.18
C GLY A 105 -0.45 28.20 -10.50
N ILE A 106 0.73 28.51 -11.04
CA ILE A 106 1.06 29.79 -11.69
C ILE A 106 0.18 30.02 -12.92
#